data_AF-A0ABC8TIF2-F1
#
_entry.id   AF-A0ABC8TIF2-F1
#
_cell.length_a   1.000
_cell.length_b   1.000
_cell.length_c   1.000
_cell.angle_alpha   90.00
_cell.angle_beta   90.00
_cell.angle_gamma   90.00
#
_symmetry.space_group_name_H-M   'P 1'
#
loop_
_entity.id
_entity.type
_entity.pdbx_description
1 polymer ?
#
loop_
_entity_poly.entity_id
_entity_poly.type
_entity_poly.pdbx_seq_one_letter_code
_entity_poly.pdbx_strand_id
1 'polypeptide(L)'
;MGIHKMYERTARGWIKFEKATEYSSLLDIKFKNGILKILPWVISDETESLLRNLIAYKQYNRGIEPFYLTGYATFIDCLINSPTVAEKLRHYGIIDNWLGDDKAVSTMFNKQGNYVTVDSTTFCYLKVFKKINVHCKRHRHIWMANLRHNYFNSPWSIISLS
;
A
#
# COMPACT_ATOMS: atom_id res chain seq x y z
N MET A 1 -2.94 -12.15 10.39
CA MET A 1 -3.71 -10.89 10.29
C MET A 1 -3.18 -10.12 9.08
N GLY A 2 -3.84 -10.30 7.93
CA GLY A 2 -3.20 -10.29 6.61
C GLY A 2 -2.73 -8.93 6.08
N ILE A 3 -1.53 -8.95 5.53
CA ILE A 3 -0.95 -7.95 4.62
C ILE A 3 -1.96 -7.52 3.53
N HIS A 4 -2.87 -8.42 3.15
CA HIS A 4 -3.98 -8.23 2.20
C HIS A 4 -5.00 -7.11 2.48
N LYS A 5 -4.99 -6.43 3.63
CA LYS A 5 -5.97 -5.36 3.95
C LYS A 5 -5.41 -3.94 3.90
N MET A 6 -4.21 -3.73 3.34
CA MET A 6 -3.60 -2.41 3.26
C MET A 6 -4.42 -1.46 2.37
N TYR A 7 -4.88 -1.92 1.20
CA TYR A 7 -5.71 -1.14 0.30
C TYR A 7 -7.02 -0.63 0.95
N GLU A 8 -7.72 -1.43 1.76
CA GLU A 8 -8.97 -1.01 2.41
C GLU A 8 -8.76 0.18 3.36
N ARG A 9 -7.57 0.25 3.98
CA ARG A 9 -7.23 1.31 4.94
C ARG A 9 -6.90 2.61 4.23
N THR A 10 -6.23 2.49 3.10
CA THR A 10 -5.96 3.58 2.17
C THR A 10 -7.25 4.12 1.55
N ALA A 11 -8.16 3.23 1.15
CA ALA A 11 -9.46 3.60 0.58
C ALA A 11 -10.29 4.45 1.56
N ARG A 12 -10.31 4.06 2.85
CA ARG A 12 -10.98 4.80 3.94
C ARG A 12 -10.35 6.14 4.32
N GLY A 13 -9.20 6.52 3.72
CA GLY A 13 -8.55 7.81 3.97
C GLY A 13 -7.83 7.92 5.32
N TRP A 14 -7.59 6.80 6.01
CA TRP A 14 -6.85 6.79 7.29
C TRP A 14 -5.33 6.95 7.11
N ILE A 15 -4.86 6.82 5.88
CA ILE A 15 -3.47 7.01 5.47
C ILE A 15 -3.44 8.15 4.46
N LYS A 16 -2.55 9.11 4.66
CA LYS A 16 -2.23 10.17 3.70
C LYS A 16 -0.95 9.82 2.96
N PHE A 17 -0.83 10.32 1.74
CA PHE A 17 0.36 10.12 0.92
C PHE A 17 1.13 11.42 0.75
N GLU A 18 2.44 11.27 0.60
CA GLU A 18 3.32 12.38 0.27
C GLU A 18 4.46 11.84 -0.59
N LYS A 19 4.80 12.58 -1.65
CA LYS A 19 5.98 12.31 -2.46
C LYS A 19 7.24 12.51 -1.60
N ALA A 20 8.12 11.52 -1.58
CA ALA A 20 9.42 11.66 -0.93
C ALA A 20 10.33 12.57 -1.77
N THR A 21 10.92 13.58 -1.11
CA THR A 21 11.93 14.48 -1.70
C THR A 21 13.36 14.13 -1.28
N GLU A 22 13.51 13.43 -0.14
CA GLU A 22 14.80 13.02 0.40
C GLU A 22 14.80 11.52 0.72
N TYR A 23 15.72 10.79 0.09
CA TYR A 23 15.83 9.33 0.21
C TYR A 23 17.29 8.88 0.15
N SER A 24 17.57 7.78 0.84
CA SER A 24 18.85 7.08 0.77
C SER A 24 18.84 5.98 -0.30
N SER A 25 17.66 5.49 -0.68
CA SER A 25 17.46 4.44 -1.68
C SER A 25 16.16 4.63 -2.44
N LEU A 26 16.13 4.16 -3.69
CA LEU A 26 14.91 4.06 -4.50
C LEU A 26 13.82 3.20 -3.84
N LEU A 27 14.21 2.31 -2.93
CA LEU A 27 13.32 1.40 -2.21
C LEU A 27 12.85 1.98 -0.86
N ASP A 28 13.19 3.23 -0.53
CA ASP A 28 12.84 3.78 0.78
C ASP A 28 11.33 4.07 0.91
N ILE A 29 10.72 3.44 1.93
CA ILE A 29 9.33 3.69 2.32
C ILE A 29 9.30 4.11 3.78
N LYS A 30 8.78 5.31 4.05
CA LYS A 30 8.70 5.86 5.41
C LYS A 30 7.25 6.09 5.81
N PHE A 31 6.88 5.63 7.01
CA PHE A 31 5.57 5.91 7.59
C PHE A 31 5.70 6.59 8.94
N LYS A 32 5.14 7.81 9.06
CA LYS A 32 5.15 8.61 10.28
C LYS A 32 3.87 9.44 10.36
N ASN A 33 3.23 9.46 11.54
CA ASN A 33 2.06 10.30 11.83
C ASN A 33 0.91 10.16 10.81
N GLY A 34 0.64 8.94 10.33
CA GLY A 34 -0.41 8.70 9.34
C GLY A 34 -0.04 9.03 7.89
N ILE A 35 1.17 9.52 7.64
CA ILE A 35 1.68 9.86 6.31
C ILE A 35 2.62 8.75 5.84
N LEU A 36 2.33 8.22 4.65
CA LEU A 36 3.17 7.27 3.93
C LEU A 36 3.94 8.01 2.83
N LYS A 37 5.26 8.12 3.01
CA LYS A 37 6.18 8.72 2.05
C LYS A 37 6.79 7.65 1.16
N ILE A 38 6.64 7.82 -0.14
CA ILE A 38 7.13 6.93 -1.19
C ILE A 38 7.79 7.79 -2.27
N LEU A 39 8.85 7.26 -2.85
CA LEU A 39 9.54 7.87 -3.98
C LEU A 39 8.66 7.90 -5.22
N PRO A 40 8.68 8.98 -6.01
CA PRO A 40 7.93 9.02 -7.26
C PRO A 40 8.55 8.08 -8.30
N TRP A 41 7.73 7.47 -9.14
CA TRP A 41 8.20 6.62 -10.23
C TRP A 41 7.23 6.61 -11.42
N VAL A 42 7.76 6.27 -12.60
CA VAL A 42 7.00 6.11 -13.83
C VAL A 42 6.55 4.65 -13.93
N ILE A 43 5.28 4.46 -14.29
CA ILE A 43 4.70 3.15 -14.56
C ILE A 43 4.34 3.08 -16.05
N SER A 44 5.05 2.21 -16.75
CA SER A 44 4.94 1.94 -18.19
C SER A 44 4.79 0.43 -18.44
N ASP A 45 4.57 0.06 -19.71
CA ASP A 45 4.47 -1.34 -20.13
C ASP A 45 5.71 -2.17 -19.78
N GLU A 46 6.90 -1.56 -19.72
CA GLU A 46 8.13 -2.27 -19.34
C GLU A 46 8.27 -2.51 -17.84
N THR A 47 7.52 -1.77 -17.01
CA THR A 47 7.68 -1.77 -15.54
C THR A 47 7.48 -3.16 -14.95
N GLU A 48 6.48 -3.90 -15.42
CA GLU A 48 6.21 -5.26 -14.94
C GLU A 48 7.39 -6.20 -15.23
N SER A 49 7.86 -6.22 -16.47
CA SER A 49 8.98 -7.07 -16.91
C SER A 49 10.28 -6.71 -16.19
N LEU A 50 10.55 -5.41 -16.00
CA LEU A 50 11.72 -4.94 -15.26
C LEU A 50 11.70 -5.42 -13.80
N LEU A 51 10.58 -5.23 -13.10
CA LEU A 51 10.45 -5.71 -11.72
C LEU A 51 10.63 -7.23 -11.63
N ARG A 52 10.02 -7.99 -12.55
CA ARG A 52 10.14 -9.46 -12.60
C ARG A 52 11.59 -9.91 -12.84
N ASN A 53 12.27 -9.30 -13.81
CA ASN A 53 13.65 -9.64 -14.16
C ASN A 53 14.61 -9.32 -13.00
N LEU A 54 14.42 -8.17 -12.34
CA LEU A 54 15.26 -7.79 -11.20
C LEU A 54 15.03 -8.72 -9.99
N ILE A 55 13.78 -9.11 -9.71
CA ILE A 55 13.48 -10.08 -8.64
C ILE A 55 14.11 -11.44 -8.97
N ALA A 56 13.95 -11.93 -10.20
CA ALA A 56 14.52 -13.22 -10.63
C ALA A 56 16.05 -13.22 -10.55
N TYR A 57 16.70 -12.15 -11.02
CA TYR A 57 18.15 -11.98 -10.92
C TYR A 57 18.64 -12.01 -9.48
N LYS A 58 17.95 -11.32 -8.56
CA LYS A 58 18.29 -11.32 -7.13
C LYS A 58 18.03 -12.68 -6.47
N GLN A 59 16.95 -13.38 -6.83
CA GLN A 59 16.64 -14.71 -6.30
C GLN A 59 17.61 -15.80 -6.80
N TYR A 60 18.15 -15.66 -8.01
CA TYR A 60 19.18 -16.55 -8.56
C TYR A 60 20.53 -16.31 -7.87
N ASN A 61 20.91 -15.05 -7.67
CA ASN A 61 22.17 -14.64 -7.04
C ASN A 61 22.06 -14.55 -5.50
N ARG A 62 21.66 -15.64 -4.84
CA ARG A 62 21.39 -15.72 -3.38
C ARG A 62 22.55 -15.33 -2.44
N GLY A 63 23.72 -14.99 -2.98
CA GLY A 63 24.93 -14.71 -2.20
C GLY A 63 25.05 -13.28 -1.65
N ILE A 64 24.31 -12.30 -2.17
CA ILE A 64 24.56 -10.89 -1.84
C ILE A 64 23.24 -10.10 -1.78
N GLU A 65 22.92 -9.60 -0.59
CA GLU A 65 21.83 -8.70 -0.17
C GLU A 65 20.48 -9.28 0.30
N PRO A 66 19.84 -8.63 1.29
CA PRO A 66 18.49 -8.98 1.72
C PRO A 66 17.48 -8.79 0.59
N PHE A 67 16.35 -9.51 0.68
CA PHE A 67 15.20 -9.48 -0.23
C PHE A 67 14.45 -8.12 -0.26
N TYR A 68 15.16 -6.98 -0.18
CA TYR A 68 14.60 -5.63 -0.19
C TYR A 68 13.75 -5.37 -1.42
N LEU A 69 14.23 -5.74 -2.61
CA LEU A 69 13.49 -5.54 -3.84
C LEU A 69 12.19 -6.36 -3.86
N THR A 70 12.28 -7.62 -3.46
CA THR A 70 11.14 -8.53 -3.32
C THR A 70 10.13 -8.00 -2.29
N GLY A 71 10.63 -7.50 -1.16
CA GLY A 71 9.83 -6.90 -0.11
C GLY A 71 9.16 -5.59 -0.54
N TYR A 72 9.85 -4.78 -1.34
CA TYR A 72 9.34 -3.55 -1.92
C TYR A 72 8.22 -3.86 -2.93
N ALA A 73 8.46 -4.77 -3.86
CA ALA A 73 7.46 -5.20 -4.83
C ALA A 73 6.20 -5.73 -4.14
N THR A 74 6.36 -6.56 -3.09
CA THR A 74 5.24 -7.03 -2.28
C THR A 74 4.51 -5.89 -1.57
N PHE A 75 5.25 -4.92 -1.02
CA PHE A 75 4.64 -3.75 -0.36
C PHE A 75 3.78 -2.96 -1.35
N ILE A 76 4.32 -2.68 -2.54
CA ILE A 76 3.63 -1.92 -3.59
C ILE A 76 2.42 -2.69 -4.12
N ASP A 77 2.53 -3.99 -4.37
CA ASP A 77 1.42 -4.86 -4.76
C ASP A 77 0.26 -4.77 -3.74
N CYS A 78 0.58 -4.85 -2.44
CA CYS A 78 -0.42 -4.74 -1.38
C CYS A 78 -1.03 -3.34 -1.25
N LEU A 79 -0.29 -2.31 -1.68
CA LEU A 79 -0.75 -0.93 -1.68
C LEU A 79 -1.69 -0.65 -2.86
N ILE A 80 -1.28 -1.02 -4.08
CA ILE A 80 -1.94 -0.68 -5.35
C ILE A 80 -2.87 -1.82 -5.80
N ASN A 81 -3.78 -2.21 -4.92
CA ASN A 81 -4.70 -3.32 -5.19
C ASN A 81 -6.04 -2.86 -5.83
N SER A 82 -6.23 -1.55 -6.02
CA SER A 82 -7.44 -1.01 -6.65
C SER A 82 -7.18 0.25 -7.48
N PRO A 83 -8.02 0.54 -8.49
CA PRO A 83 -7.90 1.74 -9.30
C PRO A 83 -7.96 3.02 -8.46
N THR A 84 -8.80 3.04 -7.42
CA THR A 84 -8.92 4.19 -6.50
C THR A 84 -7.63 4.50 -5.75
N VAL A 85 -6.83 3.46 -5.40
CA VAL A 85 -5.54 3.71 -4.75
C VAL A 85 -4.51 4.17 -5.78
N ALA A 86 -4.51 3.60 -6.98
CA ALA A 86 -3.65 4.04 -8.09
C ALA A 86 -3.91 5.52 -8.43
N GLU A 87 -5.18 5.91 -8.57
CA GLU A 87 -5.61 7.30 -8.80
C GLU A 87 -5.11 8.25 -7.71
N LYS A 88 -5.25 7.87 -6.43
CA LYS A 88 -4.73 8.68 -5.32
C LYS A 88 -3.22 8.87 -5.43
N LEU A 89 -2.47 7.81 -5.68
CA LEU A 89 -1.01 7.89 -5.80
C LEU A 89 -0.58 8.76 -6.98
N ARG A 90 -1.31 8.70 -8.10
CA ARG A 90 -1.13 9.60 -9.25
C ARG A 90 -1.40 11.05 -8.87
N HIS A 91 -2.52 11.31 -8.18
CA HIS A 91 -2.88 12.66 -7.72
C HIS A 91 -1.84 13.27 -6.77
N TYR A 92 -1.22 12.45 -5.90
CA TYR A 92 -0.13 12.88 -5.02
C TYR A 92 1.25 12.94 -5.73
N GLY A 93 1.31 12.71 -7.04
CA GLY A 93 2.54 12.75 -7.84
C GLY A 93 3.55 11.66 -7.49
N ILE A 94 3.08 10.56 -6.88
CA ILE A 94 3.92 9.38 -6.56
C ILE A 94 3.99 8.45 -7.77
N ILE A 95 2.92 8.37 -8.55
CA ILE A 95 2.89 7.58 -9.79
C ILE A 95 2.71 8.53 -10.97
N ASP A 96 3.58 8.40 -11.96
CA ASP A 96 3.32 8.87 -13.31
C ASP A 96 2.83 7.68 -14.16
N ASN A 97 1.60 7.75 -14.64
CA ASN A 97 0.91 6.61 -15.25
C ASN A 97 0.95 6.70 -16.78
N TRP A 98 1.71 5.80 -17.40
CA TRP A 98 1.85 5.66 -18.85
C TRP A 98 1.10 4.42 -19.40
N LEU A 99 0.33 3.71 -18.57
CA LEU A 99 -0.48 2.56 -18.97
C LEU A 99 -1.89 2.95 -19.48
N GLY A 100 -2.18 4.24 -19.58
CA GLY A 100 -3.46 4.79 -20.07
C GLY A 100 -4.45 5.13 -18.96
N ASP A 101 -4.80 4.19 -18.07
CA ASP A 101 -5.74 4.43 -16.96
C ASP A 101 -5.30 3.84 -15.62
N ASP A 102 -5.92 4.28 -14.52
CA ASP A 102 -5.58 3.83 -13.16
C ASP A 102 -5.98 2.35 -12.91
N LYS A 103 -6.89 1.81 -13.73
CA LYS A 103 -7.29 0.40 -13.66
C LYS A 103 -6.21 -0.50 -14.24
N ALA A 104 -5.56 -0.11 -15.33
CA ALA A 104 -4.43 -0.79 -15.93
C ALA A 104 -3.28 -0.92 -14.93
N VAL A 105 -2.96 0.15 -14.20
CA VAL A 105 -1.95 0.14 -13.13
C VAL A 105 -2.29 -0.88 -12.05
N SER A 106 -3.50 -0.83 -11.48
CA SER A 106 -3.89 -1.80 -10.44
C SER A 106 -3.93 -3.24 -10.96
N THR A 107 -4.31 -3.44 -12.23
CA THR A 107 -4.34 -4.76 -12.87
C THR A 107 -2.94 -5.33 -13.06
N MET A 108 -1.96 -4.50 -13.44
CA MET A 108 -0.55 -4.90 -13.58
C MET A 108 0.01 -5.44 -12.26
N PHE A 109 -0.17 -4.70 -11.15
CA PHE A 109 0.32 -5.16 -9.85
C PHE A 109 -0.42 -6.40 -9.35
N ASN A 110 -1.75 -6.44 -9.47
CA ASN A 110 -2.53 -7.60 -9.02
C ASN A 110 -2.15 -8.91 -9.74
N LYS A 111 -1.66 -8.84 -10.99
CA LYS A 111 -1.11 -10.00 -11.72
C LYS A 111 0.27 -10.43 -11.22
N GLN A 112 1.00 -9.53 -10.56
CA GLN A 112 2.36 -9.73 -10.06
C GLN A 112 2.40 -10.55 -8.76
N GLY A 113 1.34 -10.47 -7.93
CA GLY A 113 1.22 -11.16 -6.64
C GLY A 113 1.33 -12.70 -6.67
N ASN A 114 1.28 -13.34 -7.84
CA ASN A 114 1.34 -14.80 -7.98
C ASN A 114 2.76 -15.40 -7.92
N TYR A 115 3.82 -14.59 -7.91
CA TYR A 115 5.18 -15.09 -8.19
C TYR A 115 6.20 -14.83 -7.08
N VAL A 116 5.77 -14.26 -5.96
CA VAL A 116 6.69 -13.83 -4.90
C VAL A 116 6.51 -14.68 -3.64
N THR A 117 7.33 -15.73 -3.49
CA THR A 117 7.44 -16.47 -2.23
C THR A 117 8.21 -15.59 -1.24
N VAL A 118 7.49 -14.81 -0.44
CA VAL A 118 8.10 -14.02 0.64
C VAL A 118 8.26 -14.91 1.87
N ASP A 119 9.49 -15.19 2.26
CA ASP A 119 9.73 -15.70 3.61
C ASP A 119 9.44 -14.58 4.62
N SER A 120 8.44 -14.82 5.46
CA SER A 120 7.94 -13.87 6.47
C SER A 120 9.00 -13.39 7.46
N THR A 121 10.11 -14.13 7.60
CA THR A 121 11.22 -13.79 8.50
C THR A 121 12.12 -12.67 7.94
N THR A 122 12.15 -12.46 6.63
CA THR A 122 13.09 -11.53 5.94
C THR A 122 12.40 -10.31 5.32
N PHE A 123 11.15 -10.04 5.71
CA PHE A 123 10.39 -8.94 5.11
C PHE A 123 10.85 -7.56 5.61
N CYS A 124 11.66 -6.88 4.80
CA CYS A 124 12.33 -5.61 5.13
C CYS A 124 11.37 -4.46 5.52
N TYR A 125 10.10 -4.51 5.10
CA TYR A 125 9.10 -3.49 5.41
C TYR A 125 8.15 -3.87 6.54
N LEU A 126 8.42 -4.94 7.29
CA LEU A 126 7.55 -5.42 8.36
C LEU A 126 7.30 -4.34 9.43
N LYS A 127 8.35 -3.55 9.76
CA LYS A 127 8.23 -2.42 10.71
C LYS A 127 7.26 -1.35 10.19
N VAL A 128 7.28 -1.04 8.90
CA VAL A 128 6.37 -0.07 8.27
C VAL A 128 4.93 -0.58 8.33
N PHE A 129 4.69 -1.84 7.93
CA PHE A 129 3.37 -2.46 8.02
C PHE A 129 2.83 -2.48 9.45
N LYS A 130 3.67 -2.81 10.45
CA LYS A 130 3.27 -2.77 11.87
C LYS A 130 2.80 -1.37 12.28
N LYS A 131 3.54 -0.32 11.92
CA LYS A 131 3.15 1.07 12.24
C LYS A 131 1.83 1.45 11.56
N ILE A 132 1.66 1.11 10.28
CA ILE A 132 0.40 1.35 9.55
C ILE A 132 -0.75 0.61 10.22
N ASN A 133 -0.54 -0.64 10.63
CA ASN A 133 -1.55 -1.45 11.29
C ASN A 133 -1.99 -0.87 12.64
N VAL A 134 -1.04 -0.42 13.46
CA VAL A 134 -1.34 0.25 14.74
C VAL A 134 -2.14 1.53 14.50
N HIS A 135 -1.71 2.37 13.56
CA HIS A 135 -2.39 3.62 13.20
C HIS A 135 -3.83 3.39 12.72
N CYS A 136 -4.02 2.47 11.77
CA CYS A 136 -5.33 2.16 11.22
C CYS A 136 -6.25 1.47 12.25
N LYS A 137 -5.70 0.66 13.15
CA LYS A 137 -6.46 0.07 14.26
C LYS A 137 -7.01 1.16 15.17
N ARG A 138 -6.20 2.17 15.54
CA ARG A 138 -6.65 3.33 16.32
C ARG A 138 -7.79 4.08 15.63
N HIS A 139 -7.64 4.39 14.33
CA HIS A 139 -8.71 5.05 13.57
C HIS A 139 -10.00 4.22 13.49
N ARG A 140 -9.89 2.91 13.28
CA ARG A 140 -11.05 2.01 13.30
C ARG A 140 -11.79 2.06 14.63
N HIS A 141 -11.06 2.04 15.75
CA HIS A 141 -11.68 2.14 17.09
C HIS A 141 -12.41 3.47 17.28
N ILE A 142 -11.81 4.59 16.87
CA ILE A 142 -12.44 5.91 16.94
C ILE A 142 -13.70 5.97 16.06
N TRP A 143 -13.61 5.48 14.82
CA TRP A 143 -14.73 5.45 13.90
C TRP A 143 -15.89 4.59 14.41
N MET A 144 -15.60 3.41 14.96
CA MET A 144 -16.62 2.55 15.57
C MET A 144 -17.25 3.18 16.82
N ALA A 145 -16.46 3.89 17.64
CA ALA A 145 -16.99 4.61 18.80
C ALA A 145 -17.93 5.76 18.38
N ASN A 146 -17.54 6.55 17.39
CA ASN A 146 -18.37 7.64 16.86
C ASN A 146 -19.65 7.11 16.20
N LEU A 147 -19.58 6.01 15.44
CA LEU A 147 -20.77 5.36 14.91
C LEU A 147 -21.71 4.90 16.03
N ARG A 148 -21.17 4.28 17.08
CA ARG A 148 -21.97 3.86 18.23
C ARG A 148 -22.62 5.04 18.94
N HIS A 149 -21.88 6.10 19.16
CA HIS A 149 -22.38 7.31 19.78
C HIS A 149 -23.47 7.98 18.95
N ASN A 150 -23.22 8.20 17.65
CA ASN A 150 -24.12 9.01 16.83
C ASN A 150 -25.33 8.22 16.31
N TYR A 151 -25.16 6.91 16.08
CA TYR A 151 -26.17 6.10 15.42
C TYR A 151 -26.93 5.18 16.39
N PHE A 152 -26.25 4.62 17.39
CA PHE A 152 -26.85 3.68 18.34
C PHE A 152 -27.23 4.32 19.69
N ASN A 153 -26.73 5.51 20.02
CA ASN A 153 -27.07 6.23 21.26
C ASN A 153 -27.89 7.52 21.03
N SER A 154 -28.26 7.85 19.80
CA SER A 154 -29.18 8.96 19.51
C SER A 154 -30.63 8.46 19.55
N PRO A 155 -31.55 9.04 20.34
CA PRO A 155 -32.94 8.59 20.44
C PRO A 155 -33.71 8.63 19.10
N TRP A 156 -33.28 9.46 18.15
CA TRP A 156 -34.02 9.78 16.93
C TRP A 156 -33.77 8.82 15.75
N SER A 157 -32.71 8.00 15.79
CA SER A 157 -32.43 7.01 14.74
C SER A 157 -33.28 5.75 14.84
N ILE A 158 -33.96 5.53 15.98
CA ILE A 158 -34.89 4.41 16.17
C ILE A 158 -36.27 4.72 15.56
N ILE A 159 -36.63 6.00 15.39
CA ILE A 159 -37.98 6.43 14.95
C ILE A 159 -38.10 6.50 13.42
N SER A 160 -37.02 6.36 12.66
CA SER A 160 -37.06 6.35 11.18
C SER A 160 -37.27 4.96 10.56
N LEU A 161 -37.56 3.94 11.39
CA LEU A 161 -37.80 2.56 10.96
C LEU A 161 -39.13 1.98 11.47
N SER A 162 -40.10 2.85 11.81
CA SER A 162 -41.48 2.51 12.20
C SER A 162 -42.48 3.17 11.28
#